data_AF-A0A6J6XRR1-F1
#
_entry.id   AF-A0A6J6XRR1-F1
#
_cell.length_a   1.000
_cell.length_b   1.000
_cell.length_c   1.000
_cell.angle_alpha   90.00
_cell.angle_beta   90.00
_cell.angle_gamma   90.00
#
_symmetry.space_group_name_H-M   'P 1'
#
loop_
_entity.id
_entity.type
_entity.pdbx_description
1 polymer ?
#
loop_
_entity_poly.entity_id
_entity_poly.type
_entity_poly.pdbx_seq_one_letter_code
_entity_poly.pdbx_strand_id
1 'polypeptide(L)'
;MIIDQQKQIESLKAVLPANTINNANTNTNTNTNSHNTITNNNITINAFGKENIEYLKNNPNYKQIMMNCMAEKEHGVMKLLEYIYFNPDHPENQTVKKSIKKDNFIKLYDGKKWNLSFVDKGLSTILLKIEAEFVAFLDKMEDEGTRVKDPLMKRFMKSVGYALDFDFSALQHPPVDCDLEDKHLTKLKNDLHTLFIFFINEKTNEMTRESIRQYTMNNE
;
A
#
# COMPACT_ATOMS: atom_id res chain seq x y z
N MET A 1 -92.61 11.44 -9.46
CA MET A 1 -91.95 11.02 -10.71
C MET A 1 -90.42 10.99 -10.62
N ILE A 2 -89.72 11.83 -9.85
CA ILE A 2 -88.25 11.71 -9.63
C ILE A 2 -87.88 10.74 -8.48
N ILE A 3 -88.72 10.59 -7.45
CA ILE A 3 -88.39 9.77 -6.26
C ILE A 3 -88.50 8.25 -6.50
N ASP A 4 -89.28 7.82 -7.50
CA ASP A 4 -89.50 6.40 -7.79
C ASP A 4 -88.41 5.78 -8.70
N GLN A 5 -87.72 6.63 -9.49
CA GLN A 5 -86.59 6.21 -10.33
C GLN A 5 -85.29 6.02 -9.54
N GLN A 6 -85.10 6.72 -8.42
CA GLN A 6 -83.91 6.55 -7.56
C GLN A 6 -83.97 5.25 -6.73
N LYS A 7 -85.16 4.79 -6.32
CA LYS A 7 -85.31 3.51 -5.60
C LYS A 7 -85.08 2.27 -6.48
N GLN A 8 -85.36 2.34 -7.78
CA GLN A 8 -85.09 1.22 -8.70
C GLN A 8 -83.59 1.06 -9.03
N ILE A 9 -82.78 2.12 -9.00
CA ILE A 9 -81.33 2.07 -9.28
C ILE A 9 -80.54 1.48 -8.09
N GLU A 10 -81.04 1.64 -6.86
CA GLU A 10 -80.36 1.17 -5.65
C GLU A 10 -80.59 -0.33 -5.39
N SER A 11 -81.75 -0.88 -5.78
CA SER A 11 -82.04 -2.32 -5.69
C SER A 11 -81.33 -3.19 -6.75
N LEU A 12 -80.77 -2.60 -7.81
CA LEU A 12 -80.04 -3.30 -8.88
C LEU A 12 -78.53 -3.40 -8.63
N LYS A 13 -77.97 -2.64 -7.68
CA LYS A 13 -76.54 -2.69 -7.30
C LYS A 13 -76.21 -3.77 -6.25
N ALA A 14 -77.21 -4.37 -5.61
CA ALA A 14 -76.99 -5.24 -4.44
C ALA A 14 -76.93 -6.76 -4.74
N VAL A 15 -77.12 -7.22 -5.99
CA VAL A 15 -77.33 -8.67 -6.27
C VAL A 15 -76.59 -9.22 -7.51
N LEU A 16 -75.38 -8.78 -7.87
CA LEU A 16 -74.55 -9.51 -8.87
C LEU A 16 -73.04 -9.38 -8.62
N PRO A 17 -72.34 -10.44 -8.19
CA PRO A 17 -70.89 -10.54 -8.32
C PRO A 17 -70.55 -11.19 -9.67
N ALA A 18 -69.91 -10.45 -10.57
CA ALA A 18 -69.33 -11.01 -11.80
C ALA A 18 -67.80 -11.00 -11.69
N ASN A 19 -67.28 -12.20 -11.42
CA ASN A 19 -65.90 -12.62 -11.50
C ASN A 19 -65.09 -11.90 -12.59
N THR A 20 -63.94 -11.35 -12.21
CA THR A 20 -62.81 -11.22 -13.12
C THR A 20 -61.61 -11.95 -12.52
N ILE A 21 -61.05 -12.78 -13.38
CA ILE A 21 -60.04 -13.83 -13.24
C ILE A 21 -58.73 -13.37 -12.58
N ASN A 22 -58.15 -14.30 -11.82
CA ASN A 22 -56.88 -14.23 -11.09
C ASN A 22 -55.67 -13.85 -11.97
N ASN A 23 -54.79 -13.00 -11.44
CA ASN A 23 -53.37 -13.35 -11.45
C ASN A 23 -52.70 -12.81 -10.18
N ALA A 24 -52.33 -13.72 -9.29
CA ALA A 24 -51.55 -13.42 -8.10
C ALA A 24 -50.14 -13.01 -8.52
N ASN A 25 -49.77 -11.75 -8.26
CA ASN A 25 -48.39 -11.38 -8.02
C ASN A 25 -48.38 -10.54 -6.74
N THR A 26 -48.14 -11.22 -5.63
CA THR A 26 -47.67 -10.61 -4.39
C THR A 26 -46.33 -9.94 -4.67
N ASN A 27 -46.35 -8.67 -5.06
CA ASN A 27 -45.17 -7.83 -4.91
C ASN A 27 -45.04 -7.48 -3.43
N THR A 28 -44.48 -8.41 -2.67
CA THR A 28 -43.82 -8.08 -1.41
C THR A 28 -42.65 -7.17 -1.77
N ASN A 29 -42.88 -5.85 -1.72
CA ASN A 29 -41.79 -4.90 -1.58
C ASN A 29 -41.20 -5.07 -0.18
N THR A 30 -40.41 -6.13 0.00
CA THR A 30 -39.39 -6.14 1.03
C THR A 30 -38.40 -5.06 0.63
N ASN A 31 -38.59 -3.84 1.16
CA ASN A 31 -37.49 -2.91 1.34
C ASN A 31 -36.51 -3.58 2.30
N THR A 32 -35.67 -4.45 1.76
CA THR A 32 -34.35 -4.67 2.34
C THR A 32 -33.63 -3.35 2.19
N ASN A 33 -33.75 -2.50 3.21
CA ASN A 33 -32.72 -1.52 3.50
C ASN A 33 -31.43 -2.32 3.64
N SER A 34 -30.69 -2.51 2.55
CA SER A 34 -29.28 -2.82 2.70
C SER A 34 -28.73 -1.61 3.44
N HIS A 35 -28.38 -1.82 4.70
CA HIS A 35 -27.52 -0.91 5.40
C HIS A 35 -26.18 -1.03 4.65
N ASN A 36 -26.03 -0.31 3.53
CA ASN A 36 -24.71 -0.03 3.00
C ASN A 36 -24.06 0.83 4.07
N THR A 37 -23.42 0.17 5.02
CA THR A 37 -22.47 0.79 5.92
C THR A 37 -21.36 1.28 5.01
N ILE A 38 -21.48 2.51 4.52
CA ILE A 38 -20.37 3.22 3.91
C ILE A 38 -19.42 3.46 5.06
N THR A 39 -18.54 2.49 5.29
CA THR A 39 -17.42 2.65 6.21
C THR A 39 -16.44 3.58 5.51
N ASN A 40 -16.70 4.89 5.59
CA ASN A 40 -15.72 5.92 5.25
C ASN A 40 -14.61 5.85 6.30
N ASN A 41 -13.71 4.88 6.16
CA ASN A 41 -12.48 4.84 6.93
C ASN A 41 -11.66 6.07 6.51
N ASN A 42 -11.79 7.15 7.27
CA ASN A 42 -10.90 8.31 7.15
C ASN A 42 -9.49 7.86 7.60
N ILE A 43 -8.72 7.32 6.66
CA ILE A 43 -7.32 6.96 6.88
C ILE A 43 -6.53 8.26 7.01
N THR A 44 -5.94 8.46 8.18
CA THR A 44 -4.99 9.56 8.39
C THR A 44 -3.61 9.08 7.98
N ILE A 45 -3.06 9.67 6.92
CA ILE A 45 -1.72 9.33 6.42
C ILE A 45 -0.67 9.95 7.35
N ASN A 46 0.34 9.17 7.72
CA ASN A 46 1.50 9.63 8.48
C ASN A 46 2.36 10.60 7.67
N ALA A 47 3.10 11.46 8.35
CA ALA A 47 4.13 12.24 7.67
C ALA A 47 5.25 11.32 7.17
N PHE A 48 5.86 11.67 6.03
CA PHE A 48 7.04 11.00 5.52
C PHE A 48 8.16 11.03 6.57
N GLY A 49 8.77 9.87 6.83
CA GLY A 49 9.73 9.66 7.92
C GLY A 49 9.09 9.36 9.29
N LYS A 50 7.75 9.31 9.35
CA LYS A 50 6.95 8.93 10.53
C LYS A 50 6.08 7.69 10.24
N GLU A 51 6.47 6.88 9.27
CA GLU A 51 5.81 5.61 8.98
C GLU A 51 5.80 4.69 10.21
N ASN A 52 4.66 4.08 10.48
CA ASN A 52 4.52 3.07 11.51
C ASN A 52 5.15 1.77 11.03
N ILE A 53 6.31 1.42 11.58
CA ILE A 53 7.03 0.18 11.26
C ILE A 53 6.99 -0.83 12.41
N GLU A 54 6.22 -0.56 13.46
CA GLU A 54 6.15 -1.43 14.63
C GLU A 54 5.58 -2.80 14.27
N TYR A 55 4.62 -2.87 13.35
CA TYR A 55 4.06 -4.14 12.88
C TYR A 55 5.13 -5.05 12.27
N LEU A 56 6.14 -4.48 11.61
CA LEU A 56 7.26 -5.22 11.04
C LEU A 56 8.24 -5.63 12.16
N LYS A 57 8.60 -4.70 13.05
CA LYS A 57 9.58 -4.94 14.14
C LYS A 57 9.07 -5.95 15.18
N ASN A 58 7.77 -5.94 15.45
CA ASN A 58 7.10 -6.85 16.38
C ASN A 58 6.68 -8.17 15.72
N ASN A 59 6.90 -8.32 14.41
CA ASN A 59 6.61 -9.57 13.71
C ASN A 59 7.54 -10.68 14.25
N PRO A 60 7.01 -11.86 14.65
CA PRO A 60 7.85 -12.98 15.09
C PRO A 60 8.92 -13.40 14.07
N ASN A 61 8.66 -13.16 12.78
CA ASN A 61 9.56 -13.46 11.68
C ASN A 61 10.47 -12.28 11.28
N TYR A 62 10.50 -11.17 12.04
CA TYR A 62 11.27 -9.97 11.70
C TYR A 62 12.71 -10.27 11.32
N LYS A 63 13.42 -11.06 12.13
CA LYS A 63 14.81 -11.49 11.87
C LYS A 63 14.94 -12.22 10.54
N GLN A 64 14.03 -13.13 10.24
CA GLN A 64 14.04 -13.87 8.97
C GLN A 64 13.73 -12.94 7.78
N ILE A 65 12.80 -12.00 7.94
CA ILE A 65 12.45 -11.02 6.90
C ILE A 65 13.69 -10.17 6.56
N MET A 66 14.37 -9.61 7.56
CA MET A 66 15.55 -8.77 7.35
C MET A 66 16.72 -9.56 6.75
N MET A 67 16.96 -10.79 7.22
CA MET A 67 17.96 -11.70 6.63
C MET A 67 17.66 -12.03 5.17
N ASN A 68 16.39 -12.27 4.84
CA ASN A 68 15.96 -12.50 3.46
C ASN A 68 16.16 -11.26 2.60
N CYS A 69 15.87 -10.07 3.13
CA CYS A 69 16.11 -8.82 2.41
C CYS A 69 17.61 -8.67 2.04
N MET A 70 18.53 -9.00 2.96
CA MET A 70 19.95 -9.01 2.63
C MET A 70 20.32 -10.12 1.63
N ALA A 71 19.73 -11.31 1.75
CA ALA A 71 20.04 -12.44 0.88
C ALA A 71 19.59 -12.23 -0.57
N GLU A 72 18.46 -11.57 -0.74
CA GLU A 72 17.81 -11.27 -2.02
C GLU A 72 18.26 -9.94 -2.64
N LYS A 73 19.17 -9.20 -1.99
CA LYS A 73 19.86 -8.03 -2.55
C LYS A 73 18.87 -6.93 -2.97
N GLU A 74 18.89 -6.49 -4.24
CA GLU A 74 18.04 -5.43 -4.76
C GLU A 74 16.54 -5.74 -4.60
N HIS A 75 16.14 -7.01 -4.77
CA HIS A 75 14.76 -7.44 -4.54
C HIS A 75 14.39 -7.37 -3.06
N GLY A 76 15.34 -7.65 -2.18
CA GLY A 76 15.14 -7.50 -0.75
C GLY A 76 14.92 -6.06 -0.31
N VAL A 77 15.69 -5.12 -0.90
CA VAL A 77 15.47 -3.68 -0.68
C VAL A 77 14.08 -3.26 -1.18
N MET A 78 13.63 -3.75 -2.34
CA MET A 78 12.26 -3.50 -2.83
C MET A 78 11.20 -4.04 -1.87
N LYS A 79 11.38 -5.25 -1.34
CA LYS A 79 10.46 -5.82 -0.34
C LYS A 79 10.40 -4.94 0.91
N LEU A 80 11.53 -4.42 1.37
CA LEU A 80 11.55 -3.52 2.52
C LEU A 80 10.88 -2.17 2.21
N LEU A 81 11.06 -1.62 0.99
CA LEU A 81 10.28 -0.46 0.52
C LEU A 81 8.78 -0.75 0.52
N GLU A 82 8.38 -1.96 0.09
CA GLU A 82 6.99 -2.38 0.07
C GLU A 82 6.41 -2.47 1.48
N TYR A 83 7.11 -3.10 2.42
CA TYR A 83 6.70 -3.08 3.82
C TYR A 83 6.52 -1.63 4.29
N ILE A 84 7.56 -0.79 4.18
CA ILE A 84 7.54 0.53 4.81
C ILE A 84 6.51 1.47 4.17
N TYR A 85 6.39 1.52 2.84
CA TYR A 85 5.65 2.58 2.14
C TYR A 85 4.45 2.12 1.32
N PHE A 86 4.38 0.83 0.96
CA PHE A 86 3.40 0.31 0.00
C PHE A 86 2.63 -0.89 0.53
N ASN A 87 2.62 -1.09 1.85
CA ASN A 87 1.92 -2.21 2.46
C ASN A 87 0.40 -1.92 2.48
N PRO A 88 -0.43 -2.74 1.80
CA PRO A 88 -1.86 -2.52 1.74
C PRO A 88 -2.55 -2.63 3.11
N ASP A 89 -1.97 -3.40 4.05
CA ASP A 89 -2.49 -3.55 5.41
C ASP A 89 -2.16 -2.34 6.30
N HIS A 90 -1.23 -1.49 5.86
CA HIS A 90 -0.79 -0.27 6.54
C HIS A 90 -0.92 0.97 5.63
N PRO A 91 -2.15 1.34 5.23
CA PRO A 91 -2.38 2.43 4.31
C PRO A 91 -1.99 3.81 4.89
N GLU A 92 -1.85 3.93 6.21
CA GLU A 92 -1.33 5.12 6.88
C GLU A 92 0.13 5.44 6.49
N ASN A 93 0.88 4.44 6.01
CA ASN A 93 2.27 4.59 5.60
C ASN A 93 2.46 4.93 4.12
N GLN A 94 1.39 5.12 3.35
CA GLN A 94 1.48 5.50 1.93
C GLN A 94 1.90 6.97 1.78
N THR A 95 3.14 7.28 2.17
CA THR A 95 3.74 8.61 2.26
C THR A 95 4.57 9.00 1.03
N VAL A 96 4.80 8.06 0.11
CA VAL A 96 5.63 8.22 -1.10
C VAL A 96 4.80 7.97 -2.36
N LYS A 97 4.91 8.85 -3.36
CA LYS A 97 4.26 8.67 -4.67
C LYS A 97 5.15 9.07 -5.84
N LYS A 98 5.25 8.19 -6.83
CA LYS A 98 5.84 8.48 -8.15
C LYS A 98 4.79 8.21 -9.22
N SER A 99 4.08 9.24 -9.68
CA SER A 99 2.96 9.04 -10.62
C SER A 99 3.42 8.75 -12.05
N ILE A 100 4.39 9.52 -12.56
CA ILE A 100 4.88 9.39 -13.93
C ILE A 100 6.24 8.70 -13.91
N LYS A 101 6.41 7.59 -14.61
CA LYS A 101 7.65 6.78 -14.58
C LYS A 101 8.91 7.58 -14.93
N LYS A 102 8.84 8.42 -15.97
CA LYS A 102 10.01 9.08 -16.59
C LYS A 102 10.20 10.56 -16.23
N ASP A 103 9.36 11.14 -15.38
CA ASP A 103 9.60 12.53 -14.94
C ASP A 103 10.66 12.59 -13.83
N ASN A 104 11.17 13.80 -13.56
CA ASN A 104 12.22 14.03 -12.56
C ASN A 104 11.66 14.28 -11.15
N PHE A 105 10.41 13.91 -10.89
CA PHE A 105 9.73 14.29 -9.66
C PHE A 105 9.18 13.10 -8.90
N ILE A 106 9.17 13.23 -7.57
CA ILE A 106 8.53 12.32 -6.63
C ILE A 106 7.80 13.16 -5.59
N LYS A 107 6.68 12.66 -5.07
CA LYS A 107 5.88 13.34 -4.06
C LYS A 107 6.06 12.65 -2.71
N LEU A 108 6.31 13.44 -1.68
CA LEU A 108 6.42 13.00 -0.29
C LEU A 108 5.38 13.74 0.54
N TYR A 109 4.62 13.03 1.37
CA TYR A 109 3.58 13.63 2.21
C TYR A 109 4.17 14.15 3.52
N ASP A 110 3.93 15.40 3.93
CA ASP A 110 4.49 15.96 5.18
C ASP A 110 3.57 15.84 6.39
N GLY A 111 2.48 15.08 6.27
CA GLY A 111 1.41 15.00 7.28
C GLY A 111 0.26 15.99 7.03
N LYS A 112 0.45 16.98 6.15
CA LYS A 112 -0.56 17.98 5.79
C LYS A 112 -0.83 18.04 4.29
N LYS A 113 0.21 17.96 3.47
CA LYS A 113 0.15 18.06 2.01
C LYS A 113 1.23 17.23 1.33
N TRP A 114 0.98 16.94 0.06
CA TRP A 114 1.95 16.32 -0.83
C TRP A 114 2.93 17.36 -1.35
N ASN A 115 4.22 17.20 -1.03
CA ASN A 115 5.29 18.07 -1.51
C ASN A 115 6.01 17.43 -2.69
N LEU A 116 6.25 18.21 -3.73
CA LEU A 116 7.03 17.79 -4.89
C LEU A 116 8.53 17.91 -4.57
N SER A 117 9.29 16.85 -4.85
CA SER A 117 10.75 16.83 -4.75
C SER A 117 11.35 16.34 -6.06
N PHE A 118 12.59 16.73 -6.35
CA PHE A 118 13.38 16.05 -7.36
C PHE A 118 13.57 14.58 -6.99
N VAL A 119 13.50 13.71 -7.99
CA VAL A 119 13.50 12.25 -7.81
C VAL A 119 14.77 11.75 -7.13
N ASP A 120 15.94 12.28 -7.50
CA ASP A 120 17.21 11.88 -6.90
C ASP A 120 17.24 12.18 -5.41
N LYS A 121 16.88 13.42 -5.02
CA LYS A 121 16.81 13.83 -3.62
C LYS A 121 15.78 13.00 -2.82
N GLY A 122 14.60 12.78 -3.41
CA GLY A 122 13.55 12.01 -2.75
C GLY A 122 13.97 10.55 -2.57
N LEU A 123 14.57 9.94 -3.60
CA LEU A 123 15.08 8.58 -3.52
C LEU A 123 16.20 8.46 -2.48
N SER A 124 17.17 9.37 -2.47
CA SER A 124 18.21 9.37 -1.43
C SER A 124 17.62 9.41 -0.02
N THR A 125 16.59 10.24 0.20
CA THR A 125 15.93 10.32 1.51
C THR A 125 15.21 9.02 1.88
N ILE A 126 14.58 8.37 0.91
CA ILE A 126 13.97 7.05 1.08
C ILE A 126 15.02 5.99 1.41
N LEU A 127 16.16 5.98 0.70
CA LEU A 127 17.23 5.02 0.90
C LEU A 127 17.93 5.18 2.26
N LEU A 128 18.10 6.42 2.76
CA LEU A 128 18.58 6.66 4.12
C LEU A 128 17.68 6.02 5.19
N LYS A 129 16.36 6.03 4.97
CA LYS A 129 15.42 5.35 5.87
C LYS A 129 15.59 3.83 5.80
N ILE A 130 15.80 3.27 4.61
CA ILE A 130 16.07 1.84 4.42
C ILE A 130 17.38 1.42 5.11
N GLU A 131 18.44 2.20 4.93
CA GLU A 131 19.72 2.00 5.61
C GLU A 131 19.55 1.97 7.13
N ALA A 132 18.83 2.96 7.69
CA ALA A 132 18.58 3.03 9.12
C ALA A 132 17.84 1.79 9.67
N GLU A 133 16.93 1.18 8.89
CA GLU A 133 16.26 -0.06 9.31
C GLU A 133 17.19 -1.28 9.24
N PHE A 134 18.15 -1.31 8.30
CA PHE A 134 19.20 -2.33 8.32
C PHE A 134 20.15 -2.15 9.51
N VAL A 135 20.57 -0.92 9.82
CA VAL A 135 21.40 -0.61 11.00
C VAL A 135 20.70 -1.07 12.27
N ALA A 136 19.45 -0.67 12.48
CA ALA A 136 18.67 -1.08 13.65
C ALA A 136 18.52 -2.61 13.77
N PHE A 137 18.40 -3.32 12.64
CA PHE A 137 18.39 -4.77 12.63
C PHE A 137 19.75 -5.36 13.03
N LEU A 138 20.85 -4.82 12.51
CA LEU A 138 22.20 -5.29 12.83
C LEU A 138 22.57 -5.03 14.29
N ASP A 139 22.23 -3.86 14.84
CA ASP A 139 22.39 -3.53 16.26
C ASP A 139 21.67 -4.57 17.13
N LYS A 140 20.40 -4.87 16.80
CA LYS A 140 19.61 -5.88 17.52
C LYS A 140 20.26 -7.27 17.46
N MET A 141 20.86 -7.63 16.32
CA MET A 141 21.57 -8.92 16.19
C MET A 141 22.76 -8.98 17.15
N GLU A 142 23.53 -7.89 17.25
CA GLU A 142 24.69 -7.75 18.12
C GLU A 142 24.28 -7.82 19.60
N ASP A 143 23.21 -7.12 20.00
CA ASP A 143 22.63 -7.17 21.35
C ASP A 143 22.19 -8.59 21.75
N GLU A 144 21.69 -9.38 20.79
CA GLU A 144 21.34 -10.80 20.97
C GLU A 144 22.57 -11.74 20.99
N GLY A 145 23.80 -11.21 20.87
CA GLY A 145 25.03 -12.00 20.78
C GLY A 145 25.15 -12.80 19.47
N THR A 146 24.44 -12.38 18.42
CA THR A 146 24.47 -12.98 17.09
C THR A 146 24.99 -11.99 16.05
N ARG A 147 25.24 -12.44 14.81
CA ARG A 147 25.59 -11.53 13.73
C ARG A 147 25.20 -12.09 12.37
N VAL A 148 25.06 -11.20 11.39
CA VAL A 148 24.94 -11.61 9.98
C VAL A 148 26.24 -12.29 9.57
N LYS A 149 26.14 -13.45 8.93
CA LYS A 149 27.31 -14.21 8.47
C LYS A 149 28.10 -13.41 7.44
N ASP A 150 29.42 -13.36 7.60
CA ASP A 150 30.33 -12.56 6.76
C ASP A 150 30.14 -12.81 5.24
N PRO A 151 29.94 -14.06 4.75
CA PRO A 151 29.68 -14.28 3.32
C PRO A 151 28.37 -13.65 2.80
N LEU A 152 27.35 -13.56 3.66
CA LEU A 152 26.09 -12.89 3.32
C LEU A 152 26.29 -11.37 3.30
N MET A 153 26.90 -10.82 4.35
CA MET A 153 27.21 -9.39 4.43
C MET A 153 28.05 -8.93 3.23
N LYS A 154 29.15 -9.65 2.91
CA LYS A 154 30.00 -9.34 1.76
C LYS A 154 29.24 -9.36 0.43
N ARG A 155 28.34 -10.33 0.23
CA ARG A 155 27.52 -10.40 -0.97
C ARG A 155 26.52 -9.24 -1.06
N PHE A 156 25.88 -8.88 0.05
CA PHE A 156 24.94 -7.77 0.11
C PHE A 156 25.64 -6.43 -0.18
N MET A 157 26.74 -6.14 0.51
CA MET A 157 27.51 -4.90 0.31
C MET A 157 28.00 -4.75 -1.13
N LYS A 158 28.54 -5.82 -1.72
CA LYS A 158 29.03 -5.81 -3.11
C LYS A 158 27.92 -5.60 -4.14
N SER A 159 26.70 -6.09 -3.89
CA SER A 159 25.61 -6.03 -4.87
C SER A 159 24.73 -4.79 -4.74
N VAL A 160 24.61 -4.28 -3.51
CA VAL A 160 23.65 -3.22 -3.19
C VAL A 160 24.29 -2.17 -2.29
N GLY A 161 24.84 -2.58 -1.14
CA GLY A 161 25.26 -1.65 -0.09
C GLY A 161 26.17 -0.52 -0.59
N TYR A 162 27.27 -0.84 -1.27
CA TYR A 162 28.20 0.18 -1.77
C TYR A 162 27.58 1.07 -2.86
N ALA A 163 26.75 0.51 -3.73
CA ALA A 163 26.13 1.28 -4.80
C ALA A 163 25.05 2.24 -4.29
N LEU A 164 24.46 1.95 -3.13
CA LEU A 164 23.48 2.80 -2.45
C LEU A 164 24.09 3.67 -1.35
N ASP A 165 25.42 3.71 -1.27
CA ASP A 165 26.18 4.41 -0.23
C ASP A 165 25.80 4.00 1.21
N PHE A 166 25.37 2.74 1.43
CA PHE A 166 25.10 2.23 2.77
C PHE A 166 26.41 2.07 3.55
N ASP A 167 26.44 2.63 4.76
CA ASP A 167 27.57 2.58 5.66
C ASP A 167 27.24 1.79 6.93
N PHE A 168 27.80 0.59 7.01
CA PHE A 168 27.70 -0.30 8.16
C PHE A 168 29.01 -0.37 8.95
N SER A 169 29.96 0.52 8.68
CA SER A 169 31.32 0.49 9.27
C SER A 169 31.33 0.77 10.77
N ALA A 170 30.29 1.43 11.29
CA ALA A 170 30.12 1.67 12.72
C ALA A 170 29.81 0.38 13.51
N LEU A 171 29.44 -0.70 12.83
CA LEU A 171 29.09 -1.99 13.42
C LEU A 171 30.33 -2.88 13.52
N GLN A 172 30.38 -3.82 14.47
CA GLN A 172 31.50 -4.76 14.63
C GLN A 172 31.58 -5.80 13.50
N HIS A 173 31.68 -5.36 12.26
CA HIS A 173 31.92 -6.17 11.08
C HIS A 173 33.31 -5.85 10.52
N PRO A 174 34.12 -6.86 10.16
CA PRO A 174 35.40 -6.61 9.51
C PRO A 174 35.13 -5.79 8.23
N PRO A 175 35.98 -4.79 7.91
CA PRO A 175 35.82 -4.01 6.70
C PRO A 175 35.73 -4.99 5.52
N VAL A 176 34.63 -4.90 4.77
CA VAL A 176 34.44 -5.73 3.60
C VAL A 176 35.20 -5.06 2.46
N ASP A 177 36.39 -5.56 2.11
CA ASP A 177 37.12 -5.00 0.97
C ASP A 177 36.24 -4.98 -0.30
N CYS A 178 36.04 -3.78 -0.82
CA CYS A 178 35.32 -3.48 -2.04
C CYS A 178 36.31 -3.53 -3.21
N ASP A 179 36.53 -4.71 -3.79
CA ASP A 179 37.38 -4.85 -4.99
C ASP A 179 36.68 -4.39 -6.30
N LEU A 180 35.62 -3.57 -6.21
CA LEU A 180 34.90 -3.08 -7.38
C LEU A 180 35.53 -1.79 -7.89
N GLU A 181 35.88 -1.76 -9.18
CA GLU A 181 36.34 -0.53 -9.84
C GLU A 181 35.25 0.56 -9.80
N ASP A 182 35.66 1.82 -9.60
CA ASP A 182 34.77 2.99 -9.49
C ASP A 182 33.75 3.11 -10.63
N LYS A 183 34.17 2.76 -11.87
CA LYS A 183 33.29 2.80 -13.05
C LYS A 183 32.17 1.77 -12.96
N HIS A 184 32.47 0.55 -12.48
CA HIS A 184 31.47 -0.50 -12.29
C HIS A 184 30.50 -0.11 -11.18
N LEU A 185 31.01 0.47 -10.09
CA LEU A 185 30.21 0.94 -8.97
C LEU A 185 29.24 2.05 -9.39
N THR A 186 29.73 3.03 -10.16
CA THR A 186 28.91 4.13 -10.71
C THR A 186 27.79 3.61 -11.61
N LYS A 187 28.10 2.64 -12.47
CA LYS A 187 27.08 2.01 -13.33
C LYS A 187 26.03 1.28 -12.49
N LEU A 188 26.46 0.46 -11.53
CA LEU A 188 25.57 -0.27 -10.63
C LEU A 188 24.65 0.67 -9.84
N LYS A 189 25.19 1.78 -9.32
CA LYS A 189 24.41 2.83 -8.66
C LYS A 189 23.29 3.36 -9.55
N ASN A 190 23.61 3.74 -10.79
CA ASN A 190 22.62 4.24 -11.75
C ASN A 190 21.55 3.20 -12.09
N ASP A 191 21.96 1.94 -12.25
CA ASP A 191 21.05 0.83 -12.55
C ASP A 191 20.08 0.60 -11.37
N LEU A 192 20.59 0.57 -10.13
CA LEU A 192 19.76 0.42 -8.93
C LEU A 192 18.83 1.63 -8.68
N HIS A 193 19.32 2.85 -8.89
CA HIS A 193 18.49 4.05 -8.78
C HIS A 193 17.31 4.00 -9.75
N THR A 194 17.60 3.68 -11.02
CA THR A 194 16.56 3.52 -12.06
C THR A 194 15.55 2.44 -11.67
N LEU A 195 16.06 1.31 -11.20
CA LEU A 195 15.27 0.18 -10.77
C LEU A 195 14.30 0.54 -9.63
N PHE A 196 14.77 1.23 -8.58
CA PHE A 196 13.92 1.64 -7.46
C PHE A 196 12.93 2.73 -7.84
N ILE A 197 13.29 3.68 -8.70
CA ILE A 197 12.36 4.68 -9.22
C ILE A 197 11.20 4.00 -9.97
N PHE A 198 11.52 2.99 -10.79
CA PHE A 198 10.51 2.24 -11.54
C PHE A 198 9.62 1.42 -10.61
N PHE A 199 10.21 0.77 -9.61
CA PHE A 199 9.46 0.03 -8.59
C PHE A 199 8.48 0.92 -7.81
N ILE A 200 8.95 2.08 -7.32
CA ILE A 200 8.11 3.06 -6.62
C ILE A 200 6.96 3.54 -7.52
N ASN A 201 7.22 3.77 -8.81
CA ASN A 201 6.19 4.14 -9.77
C ASN A 201 5.15 3.04 -9.98
N GLU A 202 5.61 1.81 -10.12
CA GLU A 202 4.75 0.64 -10.29
C GLU A 202 3.82 0.47 -9.08
N LYS A 203 4.37 0.47 -7.87
CA LYS A 203 3.59 0.37 -6.62
C LYS A 203 2.63 1.54 -6.42
N THR A 204 3.05 2.76 -6.74
CA THR A 204 2.15 3.94 -6.73
C THR A 204 0.92 3.71 -7.61
N ASN A 205 1.12 3.16 -8.81
CA ASN A 205 0.04 2.92 -9.76
C ASN A 205 -0.82 1.72 -9.39
N GLU A 206 -0.23 0.66 -8.82
CA GLU A 206 -0.96 -0.49 -8.27
C GLU A 206 -1.97 -0.05 -7.21
N MET A 207 -1.51 0.67 -6.18
CA MET A 207 -2.38 1.16 -5.09
C MET A 207 -3.46 2.13 -5.60
N THR A 208 -3.12 2.96 -6.59
CA THR A 208 -4.09 3.89 -7.21
C THR A 208 -5.21 3.13 -7.91
N ARG A 209 -4.87 2.08 -8.67
CA ARG A 209 -5.87 1.24 -9.35
C ARG A 209 -6.75 0.50 -8.36
N GLU A 210 -6.16 -0.04 -7.30
CA GLU A 210 -6.93 -0.75 -6.27
C GLU A 210 -7.88 0.22 -5.54
N SER A 211 -7.43 1.42 -5.22
CA SER A 211 -8.29 2.46 -4.61
C SER A 211 -9.48 2.82 -5.50
N ILE A 212 -9.27 2.95 -6.82
CA ILE A 212 -10.34 3.20 -7.80
C ILE A 212 -11.30 2.02 -7.84
N ARG A 213 -10.78 0.79 -7.88
CA ARG A 213 -11.58 -0.44 -7.92
C ARG A 213 -12.50 -0.56 -6.70
N GLN A 214 -11.95 -0.35 -5.50
CA GLN A 214 -12.71 -0.40 -4.25
C GLN A 214 -13.81 0.68 -4.23
N TYR A 215 -13.51 1.89 -4.72
CA TYR A 215 -14.52 2.93 -4.87
C TYR A 215 -15.64 2.52 -5.83
N THR A 216 -15.33 1.95 -6.99
CA THR A 216 -16.36 1.51 -7.94
C THR A 216 -17.25 0.43 -7.35
N MET A 217 -16.67 -0.59 -6.71
CA MET A 217 -17.42 -1.69 -6.08
C MET A 217 -18.36 -1.24 -4.95
N ASN A 218 -17.98 -0.19 -4.21
CA ASN A 218 -18.80 0.34 -3.11
C ASN A 218 -19.94 1.25 -3.59
N ASN A 219 -19.95 1.66 -4.86
CA ASN A 219 -20.96 2.54 -5.45
C ASN A 219 -21.87 1.83 -6.48
N GLU A 220 -21.72 0.51 -6.64
CA GLU A 220 -22.63 -0.38 -7.37
C GLU A 220 -23.58 -1.10 -6.40
#